data_AF-A0A1V1P5X3-F1
#
_entry.id   AF-A0A1V1P5X3-F1
#
_cell.length_a   1.000
_cell.length_b   1.000
_cell.length_c   1.000
_cell.angle_alpha   90.00
_cell.angle_beta   90.00
_cell.angle_gamma   90.00
#
_symmetry.space_group_name_H-M   'P 1'
#
loop_
_entity.id
_entity.type
_entity.pdbx_description
1 polymer ?
#
loop_
_entity_poly.entity_id
_entity_poly.type
_entity_poly.pdbx_seq_one_letter_code
_entity_poly.pdbx_strand_id
1 'polypeptide(L)'
;MKKQNNSNSLWNHRYIYLISWNKFEERSQVLFNEIVNSGYTPNVIISIAKGGLVIGTKLAYLFDVQEFGVIHIKRNTTSDLFSVRNSPELCWAKITEITDLNILIIDDIVGTGDTMNLSVEIVKSHNPRTIKTLSLVVNKNAKKYPDFLI
;
A
#
# COMPACT_ATOMS: atom_id res chain seq x y z
N MET A 1 46.17 6.05 9.34
CA MET A 1 45.10 6.55 8.43
C MET A 1 44.10 5.43 8.19
N LYS A 2 42.94 5.44 8.87
CA LYS A 2 41.83 4.50 8.60
C LYS A 2 40.77 5.24 7.79
N LYS A 3 40.53 4.80 6.55
CA LYS A 3 39.47 5.32 5.69
C LYS A 3 38.11 4.97 6.31
N GLN A 4 37.34 5.99 6.69
CA GLN A 4 35.91 5.88 6.96
C GLN A 4 35.20 5.51 5.66
N ASN A 5 34.62 4.31 5.61
CA ASN A 5 33.63 3.97 4.60
C ASN A 5 32.30 4.61 5.03
N ASN A 6 31.92 5.69 4.33
CA ASN A 6 30.58 6.25 4.32
C ASN A 6 29.59 5.21 3.77
N SER A 7 28.97 4.42 4.63
CA SER A 7 27.73 3.73 4.27
C SER A 7 26.58 4.71 4.47
N ASN A 8 26.00 5.18 3.35
CA ASN A 8 24.74 5.90 3.31
C ASN A 8 23.60 4.98 3.78
N SER A 9 23.52 4.78 5.10
CA SER A 9 22.42 4.11 5.78
C SER A 9 21.18 4.99 5.64
N LEU A 10 20.18 4.51 4.90
CA LEU A 10 18.83 5.09 4.80
C LEU A 10 18.10 5.22 6.15
N TRP A 11 18.74 4.81 7.26
CA TRP A 11 18.14 4.61 8.58
C TRP A 11 18.76 5.47 9.69
N ASN A 12 19.36 6.63 9.35
CA ASN A 12 20.04 7.48 10.34
C ASN A 12 19.12 8.23 11.33
N HIS A 13 17.79 8.06 11.27
CA HIS A 13 16.87 8.71 12.22
C HIS A 13 15.87 7.69 12.81
N ARG A 14 15.97 7.49 14.13
CA ARG A 14 15.24 6.49 14.92
C ARG A 14 13.91 7.04 15.44
N TYR A 15 12.91 7.17 14.57
CA TYR A 15 11.55 7.51 15.01
C TYR A 15 10.63 6.32 14.75
N ILE A 16 10.10 5.72 15.83
CA ILE A 16 9.02 4.74 15.73
C ILE A 16 7.72 5.52 15.66
N TYR A 17 6.99 5.37 14.56
CA TYR A 17 5.66 5.93 14.43
C TYR A 17 4.63 4.91 14.90
N LEU A 18 4.06 5.11 16.08
CA LEU A 18 3.06 4.22 16.66
C LEU A 18 1.65 4.71 16.32
N ILE A 19 0.86 3.85 15.70
CA ILE A 19 -0.57 4.08 15.43
C ILE A 19 -1.38 3.19 16.37
N SER A 20 -2.17 3.79 17.26
CA SER A 20 -3.12 3.05 18.09
C SER A 20 -4.33 2.59 17.27
N TRP A 21 -5.06 1.59 17.74
CA TRP A 21 -6.29 1.13 17.10
C TRP A 21 -7.34 2.24 16.93
N ASN A 22 -7.49 3.13 17.92
CA ASN A 22 -8.40 4.28 17.81
C ASN A 22 -7.95 5.25 16.70
N LYS A 23 -6.64 5.50 16.57
CA LYS A 23 -6.12 6.37 15.50
C LYS A 23 -6.24 5.71 14.14
N PHE A 24 -6.04 4.40 14.06
CA PHE A 24 -6.28 3.61 12.86
C PHE A 24 -7.75 3.75 12.42
N GLU A 25 -8.70 3.55 13.33
CA GLU A 25 -10.14 3.68 13.05
C GLU A 25 -10.50 5.08 12.55
N GLU A 26 -10.06 6.13 13.24
CA GLU A 26 -10.26 7.53 12.83
C GLU A 26 -9.71 7.77 11.41
N ARG A 27 -8.48 7.33 11.15
CA ARG A 27 -7.82 7.51 9.85
C ARG A 27 -8.51 6.74 8.73
N SER A 28 -8.93 5.50 8.98
CA SER A 28 -9.70 4.72 8.03
C SER A 28 -11.02 5.40 7.67
N GLN A 29 -11.71 6.00 8.65
CA GLN A 29 -12.94 6.75 8.38
C GLN A 29 -12.70 8.03 7.57
N VAL A 30 -11.62 8.76 7.85
CA VAL A 30 -11.25 9.95 7.07
C VAL A 30 -10.95 9.57 5.62
N LEU A 31 -10.14 8.53 5.40
CA LEU A 31 -9.81 8.05 4.06
C LEU A 31 -11.06 7.56 3.30
N PHE A 32 -11.96 6.83 3.97
CA PHE A 32 -13.24 6.44 3.37
C PHE A 32 -14.03 7.67 2.90
N ASN A 33 -14.19 8.67 3.76
CA ASN A 33 -14.92 9.90 3.42
C ASN A 33 -14.24 10.67 2.27
N GLU A 34 -12.90 10.71 2.24
CA GLU A 34 -12.14 11.36 1.17
C GLU A 34 -12.40 10.71 -0.20
N ILE A 35 -12.38 9.37 -0.24
CA ILE A 35 -12.67 8.60 -1.46
C ILE A 35 -14.12 8.83 -1.92
N VAL A 36 -15.08 8.79 -1.00
CA VAL A 36 -16.49 9.07 -1.32
C VAL A 36 -16.65 10.50 -1.87
N ASN A 37 -16.02 11.48 -1.22
CA ASN A 37 -16.08 12.89 -1.64
C ASN A 37 -15.39 13.14 -2.98
N SER A 38 -14.42 12.30 -3.39
CA SER A 38 -13.83 12.38 -4.72
C SER A 38 -14.74 11.82 -5.83
N GLY A 39 -15.91 11.27 -5.47
CA GLY A 39 -16.81 10.59 -6.40
C GLY A 39 -16.31 9.22 -6.86
N TYR A 40 -15.34 8.63 -6.14
CA TYR A 40 -14.79 7.32 -6.50
C TYR A 40 -15.50 6.20 -5.74
N THR A 41 -16.09 5.27 -6.46
CA THR A 41 -16.75 4.07 -5.89
C THR A 41 -16.04 2.81 -6.38
N PRO A 42 -15.22 2.16 -5.53
CA PRO A 42 -14.54 0.93 -5.90
C PRO A 42 -15.54 -0.22 -6.05
N ASN A 43 -15.34 -1.06 -7.06
CA ASN A 43 -16.04 -2.33 -7.21
C ASN A 43 -15.27 -3.47 -6.55
N VAL A 44 -13.94 -3.39 -6.52
CA VAL A 44 -13.05 -4.40 -5.94
C VAL A 44 -11.96 -3.70 -5.14
N ILE A 45 -11.66 -4.26 -3.97
CA ILE A 45 -10.51 -3.85 -3.16
C ILE A 45 -9.39 -4.87 -3.33
N ILE A 46 -8.19 -4.40 -3.63
CA ILE A 46 -6.99 -5.25 -3.73
C ILE A 46 -5.97 -4.81 -2.68
N SER A 47 -5.69 -5.67 -1.71
CA SER A 47 -4.75 -5.37 -0.63
C SER A 47 -3.35 -5.91 -0.92
N ILE A 48 -2.34 -5.10 -0.67
CA ILE A 48 -0.95 -5.54 -0.70
C ILE A 48 -0.64 -6.23 0.62
N ALA A 49 -0.45 -7.55 0.57
CA ALA A 49 -0.10 -8.33 1.72
C ALA A 49 1.35 -8.05 2.18
N LYS A 50 1.61 -7.98 3.48
CA LYS A 50 0.67 -8.25 4.59
C LYS A 50 0.03 -6.98 5.17
N GLY A 51 0.76 -5.86 5.14
CA GLY A 51 0.40 -4.66 5.87
C GLY A 51 -0.93 -4.05 5.44
N GLY A 52 -1.16 -3.98 4.13
CA GLY A 52 -2.40 -3.45 3.55
C GLY A 52 -3.66 -4.26 3.89
N LEU A 53 -3.55 -5.51 4.37
CA LEU A 53 -4.71 -6.37 4.64
C LEU A 53 -5.65 -5.77 5.69
N VAL A 54 -5.11 -5.20 6.77
CA VAL A 54 -5.94 -4.72 7.89
C VAL A 54 -6.82 -3.55 7.47
N ILE A 55 -6.24 -2.55 6.80
CA ILE A 55 -7.01 -1.41 6.26
C ILE A 55 -7.88 -1.83 5.08
N GLY A 56 -7.39 -2.72 4.22
CA GLY A 56 -8.17 -3.18 3.08
C GLY A 56 -9.46 -3.86 3.51
N THR A 57 -9.40 -4.76 4.50
CA THR A 57 -10.59 -5.38 5.08
C THR A 57 -11.52 -4.34 5.69
N LYS A 58 -10.99 -3.38 6.46
CA LYS A 58 -11.80 -2.30 7.05
C LYS A 58 -12.55 -1.50 5.97
N LEU A 59 -11.85 -1.09 4.90
CA LEU A 59 -12.45 -0.32 3.81
C LEU A 59 -13.45 -1.16 3.00
N ALA A 60 -13.21 -2.47 2.81
CA ALA A 60 -14.18 -3.35 2.16
C ALA A 60 -15.52 -3.35 2.89
N TYR A 61 -15.50 -3.41 4.23
CA TYR A 61 -16.70 -3.27 5.04
C TYR A 61 -17.35 -1.89 4.94
N LEU A 62 -16.57 -0.81 4.96
CA LEU A 62 -17.12 0.55 4.89
C LEU A 62 -17.76 0.86 3.53
N PHE A 63 -17.20 0.35 2.43
CA PHE A 63 -17.75 0.49 1.08
C PHE A 63 -18.84 -0.53 0.74
N ASP A 64 -19.10 -1.52 1.60
CA ASP A 64 -19.93 -2.69 1.30
C ASP A 64 -19.50 -3.42 0.01
N VAL A 65 -18.18 -3.56 -0.17
CA VAL A 65 -17.56 -4.23 -1.33
C VAL A 65 -17.27 -5.68 -0.96
N GLN A 66 -17.94 -6.61 -1.64
CA GLN A 66 -17.77 -8.06 -1.44
C GLN A 66 -16.52 -8.61 -2.13
N GLU A 67 -16.14 -8.03 -3.27
CA GLU A 67 -15.01 -8.49 -4.07
C GLU A 67 -13.67 -8.03 -3.48
N PHE A 68 -12.82 -8.98 -3.12
CA PHE A 68 -11.56 -8.71 -2.44
C PHE A 68 -10.41 -9.53 -3.02
N GLY A 69 -9.39 -8.83 -3.50
CA GLY A 69 -8.14 -9.41 -3.99
C GLY A 69 -6.97 -9.17 -3.04
N VAL A 70 -5.93 -9.99 -3.19
CA VAL A 70 -4.68 -9.86 -2.43
C VAL A 70 -3.48 -10.04 -3.36
N ILE A 71 -2.51 -9.15 -3.27
CA ILE A 71 -1.21 -9.26 -3.94
C ILE A 71 -0.13 -9.33 -2.87
N HIS A 72 0.72 -10.35 -2.91
CA HIS A 72 1.85 -10.48 -2.00
C HIS A 72 3.15 -10.13 -2.71
N ILE A 73 3.75 -9.01 -2.30
CA ILE A 73 5.04 -8.52 -2.82
C ILE A 73 6.05 -8.49 -1.68
N LYS A 74 7.25 -9.03 -1.93
CA LYS A 74 8.38 -8.93 -1.00
C LYS A 74 9.38 -7.89 -1.48
N ARG A 75 9.98 -7.21 -0.52
CA ARG A 75 11.14 -6.29 -0.72
C ARG A 75 12.30 -6.59 0.20
N ASN A 76 12.03 -7.18 1.34
CA ASN A 76 13.03 -7.42 2.37
C ASN A 76 13.74 -8.74 2.10
N THR A 77 15.07 -8.73 2.22
CA THR A 77 15.89 -9.96 2.13
C THR A 77 15.74 -10.86 3.35
N THR A 78 15.43 -10.29 4.52
CA THR A 78 15.22 -11.01 5.79
C THR A 78 13.96 -10.53 6.51
N SER A 79 13.55 -11.21 7.58
CA SER A 79 12.40 -10.81 8.42
C SER A 79 12.78 -9.77 9.50
N ASP A 80 14.04 -9.34 9.53
CA ASP A 80 14.55 -8.45 10.56
C ASP A 80 14.04 -7.03 10.36
N LEU A 81 13.91 -6.30 11.48
CA LEU A 81 13.74 -4.85 11.43
C LEU A 81 14.96 -4.27 10.69
N PHE A 82 14.70 -3.35 9.74
CA PHE A 82 15.72 -2.63 8.97
C PHE A 82 16.48 -3.45 7.90
N SER A 83 15.94 -4.59 7.44
CA SER A 83 16.54 -5.37 6.35
C SER A 83 16.80 -4.52 5.09
N VAL A 84 17.85 -4.88 4.33
CA VAL A 84 18.12 -4.29 3.02
C VAL A 84 16.91 -4.52 2.10
N ARG A 85 16.42 -3.44 1.48
CA ARG A 85 15.30 -3.48 0.54
C ARG A 85 15.84 -3.72 -0.87
N ASN A 86 15.47 -4.85 -1.46
CA ASN A 86 15.65 -5.14 -2.88
C ASN A 86 14.52 -4.51 -3.72
N SER A 87 14.64 -4.67 -5.04
CA SER A 87 13.54 -4.48 -5.97
C SER A 87 12.31 -5.31 -5.53
N PRO A 88 11.09 -4.79 -5.73
CA PRO A 88 9.87 -5.52 -5.39
C PRO A 88 9.75 -6.79 -6.23
N GLU A 89 9.44 -7.90 -5.58
CA GLU A 89 9.22 -9.21 -6.20
C GLU A 89 7.79 -9.70 -5.89
N LEU A 90 7.04 -10.01 -6.95
CA LEU A 90 5.73 -10.66 -6.82
C LEU A 90 5.93 -12.10 -6.36
N CYS A 91 5.42 -12.43 -5.17
CA CYS A 91 5.39 -13.81 -4.70
C CYS A 91 4.17 -14.56 -5.23
N TRP A 92 2.98 -13.95 -5.10
CA TRP A 92 1.72 -14.49 -5.62
C TRP A 92 0.67 -13.38 -5.64
N ALA A 93 -0.37 -13.59 -6.45
CA ALA A 93 -1.56 -12.75 -6.48
C ALA A 93 -2.82 -13.63 -6.53
N LYS A 94 -3.85 -13.20 -5.81
CA LYS A 94 -5.21 -13.75 -5.85
C LYS A 94 -6.15 -12.59 -6.16
N ILE A 95 -6.46 -12.42 -7.44
CA ILE A 95 -7.29 -11.34 -7.97
C ILE A 95 -8.50 -11.99 -8.63
N THR A 96 -9.68 -11.46 -8.38
CA THR A 96 -10.92 -11.92 -9.02
C THR A 96 -11.01 -11.34 -10.45
N GLU A 97 -12.12 -11.57 -11.17
CA GLU A 97 -12.29 -10.91 -12.46
C GLU A 97 -12.49 -9.40 -12.25
N ILE A 98 -11.67 -8.59 -12.90
CA ILE A 98 -11.63 -7.13 -12.67
C ILE A 98 -11.73 -6.30 -13.96
N THR A 99 -12.01 -6.93 -15.09
CA THR A 99 -12.20 -6.25 -16.38
C THR A 99 -13.32 -5.22 -16.28
N ASP A 100 -13.04 -3.99 -16.74
CA ASP A 100 -13.98 -2.86 -16.73
C ASP A 100 -14.57 -2.51 -15.34
N LEU A 101 -13.86 -2.87 -14.26
CA LEU A 101 -14.22 -2.51 -12.88
C LEU A 101 -13.32 -1.40 -12.31
N ASN A 102 -13.84 -0.67 -11.31
CA ASN A 102 -13.08 0.30 -10.53
C ASN A 102 -12.34 -0.40 -9.38
N ILE A 103 -11.02 -0.26 -9.32
CA ILE A 103 -10.17 -0.99 -8.37
C ILE A 103 -9.50 -0.03 -7.40
N LEU A 104 -9.62 -0.30 -6.10
CA LEU A 104 -8.86 0.38 -5.05
C LEU A 104 -7.74 -0.54 -4.54
N ILE A 105 -6.49 -0.19 -4.86
CA ILE A 105 -5.31 -0.88 -4.35
C ILE A 105 -4.88 -0.23 -3.03
N ILE A 106 -4.59 -1.05 -2.01
CA ILE A 106 -4.35 -0.58 -0.65
C ILE A 106 -3.05 -1.15 -0.08
N ASP A 107 -2.22 -0.30 0.52
CA ASP A 107 -1.03 -0.67 1.29
C ASP A 107 -0.99 0.09 2.63
N ASP A 108 -0.33 -0.43 3.66
CA ASP A 108 -0.21 0.29 4.95
C ASP A 108 0.83 1.41 4.90
N ILE A 109 1.92 1.22 4.14
CA ILE A 109 2.98 2.21 4.02
C ILE A 109 3.60 2.30 2.63
N VAL A 110 3.65 3.51 2.07
CA VAL A 110 4.45 3.81 0.87
C VAL A 110 5.83 4.30 1.27
N GLY A 111 6.83 3.42 1.08
CA GLY A 111 8.24 3.77 1.25
C GLY A 111 8.78 4.61 0.07
N THR A 112 9.22 3.94 -0.99
CA THR A 112 9.69 4.60 -2.23
C THR A 112 8.59 4.73 -3.29
N GLY A 113 7.55 3.90 -3.20
CA GLY A 113 6.51 3.72 -4.22
C GLY A 113 6.64 2.46 -5.07
N ASP A 114 7.76 1.72 -4.99
CA ASP A 114 8.02 0.62 -5.95
C ASP A 114 7.05 -0.56 -5.79
N THR A 115 6.68 -0.91 -4.55
CA THR A 115 5.67 -1.96 -4.27
C THR A 115 4.32 -1.59 -4.89
N MET A 116 3.87 -0.36 -4.62
CA MET A 116 2.63 0.20 -5.16
C MET A 116 2.65 0.17 -6.69
N ASN A 117 3.75 0.59 -7.32
CA ASN A 117 3.88 0.56 -8.78
C ASN A 117 3.73 -0.85 -9.35
N LEU A 118 4.45 -1.81 -8.78
CA LEU A 118 4.36 -3.21 -9.23
C LEU A 118 2.94 -3.74 -9.09
N SER A 119 2.25 -3.43 -7.99
CA SER A 119 0.85 -3.82 -7.81
C SER A 119 -0.08 -3.17 -8.85
N VAL A 120 0.13 -1.90 -9.18
CA VAL A 120 -0.62 -1.21 -10.23
C VAL A 120 -0.36 -1.85 -11.59
N GLU A 121 0.87 -2.21 -11.92
CA GLU A 121 1.22 -2.89 -13.18
C GLU A 121 0.54 -4.26 -13.30
N ILE A 122 0.54 -5.05 -12.22
CA ILE A 122 -0.16 -6.34 -12.16
C ILE A 122 -1.67 -6.14 -12.34
N VAL A 123 -2.28 -5.17 -11.66
CA VAL A 123 -3.72 -4.93 -11.75
C VAL A 123 -4.09 -4.39 -13.14
N LYS A 124 -3.28 -3.52 -13.74
CA LYS A 124 -3.47 -3.02 -15.11
C LYS A 124 -3.52 -4.12 -16.16
N SER A 125 -2.78 -5.21 -15.99
CA SER A 125 -2.77 -6.31 -16.96
C SER A 125 -4.10 -7.07 -17.06
N HIS A 126 -5.05 -6.79 -16.17
CA HIS A 126 -6.39 -7.38 -16.14
C HIS A 126 -7.48 -6.42 -16.66
N ASN A 127 -7.09 -5.34 -17.37
CA ASN A 127 -8.01 -4.40 -18.03
C ASN A 127 -9.11 -3.77 -17.14
N PRO A 128 -8.79 -3.27 -15.93
CA PRO A 128 -9.77 -2.55 -15.13
C PRO A 128 -10.17 -1.22 -15.78
N ARG A 129 -11.38 -0.74 -15.45
CA ARG A 129 -11.85 0.58 -15.91
C ARG A 129 -11.02 1.70 -15.30
N THR A 130 -10.80 1.62 -13.99
CA THR A 130 -9.99 2.60 -13.26
C THR A 130 -9.22 1.92 -12.14
N ILE A 131 -8.06 2.48 -11.80
CA ILE A 131 -7.27 2.08 -10.65
C ILE A 131 -7.01 3.31 -9.81
N LYS A 132 -7.29 3.21 -8.52
CA LYS A 132 -6.88 4.16 -7.50
C LYS A 132 -6.06 3.45 -6.44
N THR A 133 -5.21 4.21 -5.78
CA THR A 133 -4.27 3.72 -4.78
C THR A 133 -4.46 4.45 -3.46
N LEU A 134 -4.29 3.74 -2.36
CA LEU A 134 -4.43 4.29 -1.02
C LEU A 134 -3.31 3.79 -0.10
N SER A 135 -2.85 4.66 0.80
CA SER A 135 -2.02 4.23 1.92
C SER A 135 -2.22 5.04 3.20
N LEU A 136 -2.04 4.39 4.36
CA LEU A 136 -2.13 5.03 5.68
C LEU A 136 -0.94 5.93 6.02
N VAL A 137 0.23 5.64 5.45
CA VAL A 137 1.47 6.34 5.76
C VAL A 137 2.29 6.45 4.49
N VAL A 138 2.86 7.64 4.25
CA VAL A 138 3.81 7.85 3.16
C VAL A 138 5.12 8.42 3.72
N ASN A 139 6.24 7.81 3.35
CA ASN A 139 7.55 8.34 3.70
C ASN A 139 7.80 9.66 2.96
N LYS A 140 8.39 10.65 3.64
CA LYS A 140 8.71 11.97 3.04
C LYS A 140 9.53 11.90 1.75
N ASN A 141 10.34 10.86 1.59
CA ASN A 141 11.20 10.64 0.43
C ASN A 141 10.55 9.73 -0.64
N ALA A 142 9.26 9.44 -0.53
CA ALA A 142 8.53 8.69 -1.54
C ALA A 142 8.59 9.44 -2.87
N LYS A 143 8.92 8.72 -3.94
CA LYS A 143 8.99 9.30 -5.29
C LYS A 143 7.63 9.34 -5.97
N LYS A 144 6.69 8.53 -5.48
CA LYS A 144 5.32 8.44 -5.97
C LYS A 144 4.38 8.32 -4.77
N TYR A 145 3.28 9.04 -4.85
CA TYR A 145 2.26 9.11 -3.82
C TYR A 145 1.03 8.33 -4.27
N PRO A 146 0.32 7.68 -3.33
CA PRO A 146 -0.99 7.11 -3.63
C PRO A 146 -2.00 8.22 -3.92
N ASP A 147 -3.12 7.87 -4.55
CA ASP A 147 -4.22 8.81 -4.81
C ASP A 147 -4.86 9.32 -3.51
N PHE A 148 -4.89 8.49 -2.46
CA PHE A 148 -5.46 8.81 -1.15
C PHE A 148 -4.45 8.50 -0.03
N LEU A 149 -4.26 9.43 0.90
CA LEU A 149 -3.32 9.30 2.02
C LEU A 149 -3.65 10.20 3.21
N ILE A 150 -3.11 9.83 4.39
CA ILE A 150 -3.21 10.60 5.64
C ILE A 150 -1.94 10.56 6.49
#